data_AF-A0A957ZLI5-F1
#
_entry.id   AF-A0A957ZLI5-F1
#
_cell.length_a   1.000
_cell.length_b   1.000
_cell.length_c   1.000
_cell.angle_alpha   90.00
_cell.angle_beta   90.00
_cell.angle_gamma   90.00
#
_symmetry.space_group_name_H-M   'P 1'
#
loop_
_entity.id
_entity.type
_entity.pdbx_description
1 polymer ?
#
loop_
_entity_poly.entity_id
_entity_poly.type
_entity_poly.pdbx_seq_one_letter_code
_entity_poly.pdbx_strand_id
1 'polypeptide(L)'
;VLSYLIAALERGPLGVVDIGSDRLTFKQMMQEYAAVRGLHRIIIPVPVPASLSLIGASWVGLVTPIPNDLAVPLVEGVVNPLVADTTLARVAFPEIEPINYRQAVELAIKRISSGDVETRWSGALGSAVTYELTDKEGMAQEVRSIYTELPAEALFKSFSSIGGERGWLTWEWAWEIRGLMDKAVGGPGLRRSRRDPIEILPGEALDFWRVEVVDPPHL
;
A
#
# COMPACT_ATOMS: atom_id res chain seq x y z
N VAL A 1 11.96 5.91 19.92
CA VAL A 1 10.93 5.23 20.74
C VAL A 1 11.54 4.13 21.59
N LEU A 2 12.19 3.10 21.01
CA LEU A 2 12.75 1.98 21.78
C LEU A 2 13.68 2.41 22.92
N SER A 3 14.56 3.39 22.69
CA SER A 3 15.44 3.95 23.74
C SER A 3 14.66 4.47 24.95
N TYR A 4 13.53 5.16 24.73
CA TYR A 4 12.67 5.64 25.82
C TYR A 4 12.01 4.48 26.57
N LEU A 5 11.55 3.45 25.85
CA LEU A 5 10.93 2.27 26.47
C LEU A 5 11.93 1.50 27.34
N ILE A 6 13.17 1.36 26.89
CA ILE A 6 14.23 0.72 27.66
C ILE A 6 14.58 1.54 28.90
N ALA A 7 14.82 2.85 28.74
CA ALA A 7 15.16 3.72 29.87
C ALA A 7 14.02 3.81 30.90
N ALA A 8 12.76 3.72 30.45
CA ALA A 8 11.60 3.73 31.34
C ALA A 8 11.54 2.51 32.26
N LEU A 9 12.16 1.37 31.92
CA LEU A 9 12.19 0.18 32.78
C LEU A 9 12.92 0.42 34.11
N GLU A 10 13.91 1.33 34.10
CA GLU A 10 14.71 1.68 35.27
C GLU A 10 14.10 2.84 36.07
N ARG A 11 12.97 3.40 35.60
CA ARG A 11 12.28 4.52 36.25
C ARG A 11 10.98 4.03 36.90
N GLY A 12 10.58 4.72 37.97
CA GLY A 12 9.25 4.55 38.57
C GLY A 12 8.13 5.04 37.63
N PRO A 13 6.85 4.92 38.03
CA PRO A 13 5.73 5.34 37.19
C PRO A 13 5.77 6.86 36.94
N LEU A 14 5.97 7.24 35.67
CA LEU A 14 6.05 8.64 35.21
C LEU A 14 4.70 9.17 34.67
N GLY A 15 3.67 8.34 34.62
CA GLY A 15 2.40 8.68 33.97
C GLY A 15 2.48 8.65 32.44
N VAL A 16 1.78 9.57 31.78
CA VAL A 16 1.80 9.71 30.32
C VAL A 16 2.96 10.62 29.93
N VAL A 17 3.87 10.11 29.10
CA VAL A 17 5.04 10.84 28.62
C VAL A 17 5.00 10.94 27.10
N ASP A 18 4.80 12.16 26.60
CA ASP A 18 4.84 12.44 25.17
C ASP A 18 6.29 12.50 24.68
N ILE A 19 6.58 11.79 23.59
CA ILE A 19 7.92 11.73 22.96
C ILE A 19 7.85 12.23 21.53
N GLY A 20 8.91 12.91 21.08
CA GLY A 20 8.99 13.45 19.72
C GLY A 20 10.16 14.41 19.55
N SER A 21 10.50 14.70 18.29
CA SER A 21 11.54 15.66 17.90
C SER A 21 10.94 17.06 17.67
N ASP A 22 11.56 17.84 16.79
CA ASP A 22 11.07 19.14 16.35
C ASP A 22 9.65 19.10 15.78
N ARG A 23 8.93 20.21 15.99
CA ARG A 23 7.58 20.41 15.45
C ARG A 23 7.66 20.74 13.97
N LEU A 24 7.01 19.94 13.14
CA LEU A 24 6.91 20.16 11.70
C LEU A 24 5.45 20.17 11.25
N THR A 25 5.14 21.08 10.33
CA THR A 25 3.88 21.02 9.58
C THR A 25 3.93 19.88 8.56
N PHE A 26 2.77 19.36 8.16
CA PHE A 26 2.68 18.35 7.11
C PHE A 26 3.35 18.78 5.79
N LYS A 27 3.23 20.08 5.45
CA LYS A 27 3.92 20.67 4.30
C LYS A 27 5.45 20.54 4.43
N GLN A 28 6.01 20.88 5.59
CA GLN A 28 7.46 20.76 5.83
C GLN A 28 7.91 19.30 5.76
N MET A 29 7.16 18.38 6.37
CA MET A 29 7.45 16.94 6.29
C MET A 29 7.51 16.45 4.82
N MET A 30 6.51 16.83 4.00
CA MET A 30 6.48 16.50 2.57
C MET A 30 7.66 17.10 1.78
N GLN A 31 8.07 18.32 2.12
CA GLN A 31 9.19 19.00 1.48
C GLN A 31 10.53 18.36 1.86
N GLU A 32 10.73 18.01 3.14
CA GLU A 32 11.93 17.30 3.60
C GLU A 32 12.04 15.92 2.96
N TYR A 33 10.94 15.16 2.92
CA TYR A 33 10.90 13.89 2.20
C TYR A 33 11.27 14.04 0.71
N ALA A 34 10.70 15.04 0.03
CA ALA A 34 11.01 15.30 -1.37
C ALA A 34 12.49 15.65 -1.56
N ALA A 35 13.06 16.48 -0.67
CA ALA A 35 14.46 16.85 -0.71
C ALA A 35 15.39 15.64 -0.53
N VAL A 36 15.10 14.75 0.42
CA VAL A 36 15.87 13.50 0.62
C VAL A 36 15.82 12.60 -0.62
N ARG A 37 14.68 12.56 -1.31
CA ARG A 37 14.49 11.80 -2.56
C ARG A 37 15.04 12.50 -3.81
N GLY A 38 15.57 13.72 -3.70
CA GLY A 38 16.01 14.52 -4.85
C GLY A 38 14.88 15.03 -5.75
N LEU A 39 13.66 15.13 -5.23
CA LEU A 39 12.47 15.56 -5.96
C LEU A 39 12.17 17.04 -5.69
N HIS A 40 11.86 17.79 -6.75
CA HIS A 40 11.37 19.16 -6.63
C HIS A 40 9.84 19.17 -6.58
N ARG A 41 9.28 19.57 -5.43
CA ARG A 41 7.82 19.61 -5.21
C ARG A 41 7.36 21.03 -4.91
N ILE A 42 6.44 21.54 -5.72
CA ILE A 42 5.73 22.80 -5.45
C ILE A 42 4.41 22.45 -4.78
N ILE A 43 4.21 22.92 -3.54
CA ILE A 43 2.99 22.68 -2.75
C ILE A 43 2.22 23.99 -2.63
N ILE A 44 1.07 24.06 -3.30
CA ILE A 44 0.17 25.20 -3.27
C ILE A 44 -0.96 24.88 -2.28
N PRO A 45 -1.11 25.63 -1.18
CA PRO A 45 -2.23 25.45 -0.27
C PRO A 45 -3.53 25.91 -0.94
N VAL A 46 -4.54 25.03 -0.95
CA VAL A 46 -5.88 25.34 -1.45
C VAL A 46 -6.84 25.36 -0.26
N PRO A 47 -7.68 26.39 -0.10
CA PRO A 47 -8.62 26.48 1.02
C PRO A 47 -9.78 25.50 0.79
N VAL A 48 -9.64 24.27 1.30
CA VAL A 48 -10.71 23.28 1.35
C VAL A 48 -11.27 23.17 2.78
N PRO A 49 -12.60 23.11 2.96
CA PRO A 49 -13.19 22.86 4.27
C PRO A 49 -12.71 21.51 4.84
N ALA A 50 -12.47 21.44 6.15
CA ALA A 50 -12.03 20.21 6.82
C ALA A 50 -12.98 19.02 6.56
N SER A 51 -14.29 19.30 6.49
CA SER A 51 -15.31 18.30 6.14
C SER A 51 -15.11 17.72 4.74
N LEU A 52 -14.66 18.53 3.77
CA LEU A 52 -14.39 18.08 2.40
C LEU A 52 -13.15 17.17 2.35
N SER A 53 -12.13 17.44 3.17
CA SER A 53 -10.95 16.57 3.30
C SER A 53 -11.31 15.18 3.84
N LEU A 54 -12.21 15.11 4.83
CA LEU A 54 -12.68 13.84 5.40
C LEU A 54 -13.56 13.04 4.43
N ILE A 55 -14.42 13.71 3.67
CA ILE A 55 -15.17 13.07 2.58
C ILE A 55 -14.20 12.53 1.51
N GLY A 56 -13.13 13.27 1.23
CA GLY A 56 -12.04 12.84 0.35
C GLY A 56 -11.33 11.59 0.85
N ALA A 57 -11.26 11.34 2.15
CA ALA A 57 -10.64 10.12 2.69
C ALA A 57 -11.42 8.86 2.29
N SER A 58 -12.76 8.91 2.29
CA SER A 58 -13.60 7.81 1.80
C SER A 58 -13.42 7.56 0.29
N TRP A 59 -13.05 8.59 -0.47
CA TRP A 59 -12.69 8.48 -1.88
C TRP A 59 -11.31 7.83 -2.07
N VAL A 60 -10.39 7.98 -1.12
CA VAL A 60 -9.07 7.29 -1.16
C VAL A 60 -9.26 5.78 -1.17
N GLY A 61 -10.12 5.20 -0.32
CA GLY A 61 -10.36 3.75 -0.36
C GLY A 61 -11.18 3.26 -1.55
N LEU A 62 -11.82 4.17 -2.31
CA LEU A 62 -12.46 3.82 -3.59
C LEU A 62 -11.45 3.74 -4.73
N VAL A 63 -10.44 4.62 -4.72
CA VAL A 63 -9.46 4.78 -5.83
C VAL A 63 -8.12 4.10 -5.54
N THR A 64 -7.85 3.77 -4.28
CA THR A 64 -6.61 3.10 -3.84
C THR A 64 -6.97 1.81 -3.10
N PRO A 65 -6.07 0.82 -3.05
CA PRO A 65 -6.30 -0.41 -2.30
C PRO A 65 -6.22 -0.24 -0.78
N ILE A 66 -6.01 0.98 -0.27
CA ILE A 66 -5.93 1.26 1.16
C ILE A 66 -7.35 1.29 1.73
N PRO A 67 -7.71 0.41 2.69
CA PRO A 67 -9.04 0.39 3.26
C PRO A 67 -9.35 1.68 4.04
N ASN A 68 -10.62 2.08 4.06
CA ASN A 68 -11.06 3.35 4.64
C ASN A 68 -10.84 3.43 6.17
N ASP A 69 -10.78 2.29 6.85
CA ASP A 69 -10.41 2.20 8.27
C ASP A 69 -8.98 2.68 8.55
N LEU A 70 -8.09 2.65 7.56
CA LEU A 70 -6.75 3.24 7.62
C LEU A 70 -6.72 4.65 7.01
N ALA A 71 -7.37 4.85 5.85
CA ALA A 71 -7.31 6.12 5.14
C ALA A 71 -7.95 7.28 5.93
N VAL A 72 -9.09 7.04 6.59
CA VAL A 72 -9.83 8.09 7.33
C VAL A 72 -9.03 8.61 8.53
N PRO A 73 -8.52 7.77 9.45
CA PRO A 73 -7.71 8.25 10.59
C PRO A 73 -6.44 8.98 10.17
N LEU A 74 -5.80 8.55 9.07
CA LEU A 74 -4.62 9.22 8.54
C LEU A 74 -4.94 10.65 8.08
N VAL A 75 -6.04 10.84 7.35
CA VAL A 75 -6.47 12.19 6.93
C VAL A 75 -6.89 13.03 8.13
N GLU A 76 -7.59 12.45 9.10
CA GLU A 76 -7.94 13.14 10.36
C GLU A 76 -6.71 13.65 11.09
N GLY A 77 -5.64 12.86 11.17
CA GLY A 77 -4.36 13.26 11.79
C GLY A 77 -3.61 14.35 11.01
N VAL A 78 -3.85 14.48 9.71
CA VAL A 78 -3.29 15.60 8.92
C VAL A 78 -4.09 16.87 9.15
N VAL A 79 -5.41 16.77 9.27
CA VAL A 79 -6.32 17.91 9.47
C VAL A 79 -6.20 18.45 10.90
N ASN A 80 -6.04 17.58 11.89
CA ASN A 80 -5.93 17.92 13.30
C ASN A 80 -4.48 17.75 13.77
N PRO A 81 -3.72 18.83 13.97
CA PRO A 81 -2.31 18.74 14.37
C PRO A 81 -2.13 18.02 15.70
N LEU A 82 -1.39 16.91 15.69
CA LEU A 82 -1.00 16.18 16.89
C LEU A 82 0.31 16.75 17.44
N VAL A 83 0.23 17.90 18.09
CA VAL A 83 1.40 18.55 18.72
C VAL A 83 1.43 18.20 20.20
N ALA A 84 2.44 17.44 20.60
CA ALA A 84 2.61 16.99 21.97
C ALA A 84 3.59 17.86 22.77
N ASP A 85 3.52 17.79 24.11
CA ASP A 85 4.47 18.46 25.01
C ASP A 85 5.56 17.48 25.48
N THR A 86 6.72 17.56 24.85
CA THR A 86 7.87 16.70 25.12
C THR A 86 8.71 17.14 26.33
N THR A 87 8.22 18.08 27.14
CA THR A 87 8.97 18.61 28.29
C THR A 87 9.24 17.55 29.35
N LEU A 88 8.24 16.72 29.68
CA LEU A 88 8.42 15.64 30.65
C LEU A 88 9.45 14.60 30.15
N ALA A 89 9.42 14.26 28.86
CA ALA A 89 10.38 13.35 28.27
C ALA A 89 11.83 13.88 28.36
N ARG A 90 12.04 15.18 28.08
CA ARG A 90 13.36 15.82 28.19
C ARG A 90 13.90 15.84 29.61
N VAL A 91 13.04 16.02 30.61
CA VAL A 91 13.44 16.05 32.02
C VAL A 91 13.68 14.65 32.58
N ALA A 92 12.82 13.69 32.22
CA ALA A 92 12.90 12.33 32.74
C ALA A 92 14.01 11.50 32.07
N PHE A 93 14.34 11.79 30.81
CA PHE A 93 15.30 11.05 30.00
C PHE A 93 16.28 12.00 29.27
N PRO A 94 17.10 12.78 30.00
CA PRO A 94 18.01 13.76 29.41
C PRO A 94 19.11 13.14 28.52
N GLU A 95 19.40 11.85 28.69
CA GLU A 95 20.36 11.09 27.91
C GLU A 95 19.86 10.72 26.50
N ILE A 96 18.55 10.85 26.25
CA ILE A 96 17.95 10.46 24.97
C ILE A 96 17.74 11.69 24.10
N GLU A 97 18.50 11.77 23.02
CA GLU A 97 18.30 12.77 21.96
C GLU A 97 17.58 12.14 20.75
N PRO A 98 16.32 12.53 20.46
CA PRO A 98 15.62 12.06 19.28
C PRO A 98 16.32 12.50 18.00
N ILE A 99 16.46 11.59 17.04
CA ILE A 99 16.86 11.96 15.68
C ILE A 99 15.82 12.91 15.06
N ASN A 100 16.28 13.85 14.23
CA ASN A 100 15.37 14.74 13.53
C ASN A 100 14.64 14.02 12.38
N TYR A 101 13.56 14.65 11.89
CA TYR A 101 12.70 14.05 10.87
C TYR A 101 13.46 13.70 9.59
N ARG A 102 14.31 14.60 9.10
CA ARG A 102 15.14 14.35 7.92
C ARG A 102 16.00 13.10 8.06
N GLN A 103 16.72 12.95 9.17
CA GLN A 103 17.54 11.77 9.45
C GLN A 103 16.68 10.49 9.52
N ALA A 104 15.50 10.58 10.12
CA ALA A 104 14.57 9.46 10.19
C ALA A 104 14.11 9.01 8.79
N VAL A 105 13.82 9.96 7.89
CA VAL A 105 13.46 9.68 6.49
C VAL A 105 14.63 9.08 5.72
N GLU A 106 15.84 9.64 5.85
CA GLU A 106 17.06 9.11 5.23
C GLU A 106 17.33 7.66 5.65
N LEU A 107 17.21 7.37 6.95
CA LEU A 107 17.36 6.02 7.49
C LEU A 107 16.28 5.07 6.98
N ALA A 108 15.02 5.50 6.94
CA ALA A 108 13.91 4.69 6.45
C ALA A 108 14.09 4.31 4.97
N ILE A 109 14.46 5.27 4.12
CA ILE A 109 14.74 5.02 2.70
C ILE A 109 15.91 4.05 2.53
N LYS A 110 16.98 4.22 3.33
CA LYS A 110 18.13 3.31 3.30
C LYS A 110 17.77 1.88 3.69
N ARG A 111 16.90 1.69 4.70
CA ARG A 111 16.41 0.37 5.10
C ARG A 111 15.52 -0.28 4.04
N ILE A 112 14.68 0.51 3.36
CA ILE A 112 13.87 0.02 2.25
C ILE A 112 14.77 -0.46 1.11
N SER A 113 15.82 0.29 0.76
CA SER A 113 16.73 -0.10 -0.33
C SER A 113 17.62 -1.28 0.02
N SER A 114 17.93 -1.54 1.29
CA SER A 114 18.67 -2.73 1.72
C SER A 114 17.79 -3.96 1.95
N GLY A 115 16.45 -3.82 1.91
CA GLY A 115 15.53 -4.89 2.24
C GLY A 115 15.35 -5.14 3.75
N ASP A 116 15.97 -4.33 4.61
CA ASP A 116 15.94 -4.43 6.08
C ASP A 116 14.70 -3.76 6.69
N VAL A 117 13.51 -4.08 6.17
CA VAL A 117 12.24 -3.60 6.74
C VAL A 117 11.69 -4.68 7.67
N GLU A 118 12.02 -4.59 8.96
CA GLU A 118 11.60 -5.53 10.00
C GLU A 118 10.08 -5.65 10.17
N THR A 119 9.32 -4.57 9.92
CA THR A 119 7.87 -4.51 10.12
C THR A 119 7.15 -4.01 8.89
N ARG A 120 6.28 -4.85 8.32
CA ARG A 120 5.35 -4.47 7.24
C ARG A 120 3.97 -4.29 7.82
N TRP A 121 3.38 -3.12 7.59
CA TRP A 121 2.03 -2.76 8.03
C TRP A 121 0.95 -3.70 7.46
N SER A 122 1.19 -4.32 6.30
CA SER A 122 0.34 -5.37 5.72
C SER A 122 0.19 -6.62 6.60
N GLY A 123 1.15 -6.87 7.51
CA GLY A 123 1.09 -7.97 8.47
C GLY A 123 0.29 -7.66 9.74
N ALA A 124 -0.12 -6.41 9.97
CA ALA A 124 -0.91 -6.00 11.13
C ALA A 124 -2.41 -6.29 10.96
N LEU A 125 -2.86 -6.58 9.73
CA LEU A 125 -4.20 -7.05 9.44
C LEU A 125 -4.23 -8.56 9.75
N GLY A 126 -4.98 -8.93 10.79
CA GLY A 126 -5.07 -10.32 11.27
C GLY A 126 -5.39 -11.35 10.19
N SER A 127 -5.24 -12.62 10.57
CA SER A 127 -5.14 -13.86 9.75
C SER A 127 -6.11 -14.15 8.59
N ALA A 128 -7.05 -13.28 8.21
CA ALA A 128 -8.11 -13.62 7.26
C ALA A 128 -7.83 -13.21 5.81
N VAL A 129 -7.22 -12.05 5.55
CA VAL A 129 -6.91 -11.54 4.22
C VAL A 129 -5.65 -10.70 4.30
N THR A 130 -4.60 -11.12 3.60
CA THR A 130 -3.37 -10.32 3.49
C THR A 130 -3.34 -9.65 2.13
N TYR A 131 -2.88 -8.40 2.12
CA TYR A 131 -2.58 -7.70 0.87
C TYR A 131 -1.16 -7.18 0.91
N GLU A 132 -0.48 -7.22 -0.24
CA GLU A 132 0.86 -6.72 -0.41
C GLU A 132 0.89 -5.84 -1.66
N LEU A 133 1.15 -4.55 -1.48
CA LEU A 133 1.38 -3.62 -2.59
C LEU A 133 2.90 -3.38 -2.67
N THR A 134 3.50 -3.79 -3.78
CA THR A 134 4.91 -3.57 -4.08
C THR A 134 5.07 -2.77 -5.36
N ASP A 135 6.14 -1.98 -5.43
CA ASP A 135 6.59 -1.38 -6.68
C ASP A 135 7.86 -2.13 -7.10
N LYS A 136 7.78 -2.90 -8.19
CA LYS A 136 8.89 -3.64 -8.75
C LYS A 136 9.12 -3.17 -10.19
N GLU A 137 10.28 -2.58 -10.44
CA GLU A 137 10.68 -2.10 -11.77
C GLU A 137 9.70 -1.10 -12.39
N GLY A 138 9.02 -0.29 -11.57
CA GLY A 138 8.00 0.67 -12.03
C GLY A 138 6.62 0.06 -12.28
N MET A 139 6.45 -1.23 -11.98
CA MET A 139 5.16 -1.91 -11.96
C MET A 139 4.61 -1.92 -10.54
N ALA A 140 3.44 -1.29 -10.36
CA ALA A 140 2.65 -1.46 -9.15
C ALA A 140 2.05 -2.88 -9.16
N GLN A 141 2.54 -3.74 -8.28
CA GLN A 141 2.05 -5.09 -8.09
C GLN A 141 1.26 -5.17 -6.78
N GLU A 142 -0.03 -5.50 -6.90
CA GLU A 142 -0.90 -5.79 -5.76
C GLU A 142 -1.15 -7.30 -5.68
N VAL A 143 -0.78 -7.91 -4.55
CA VAL A 143 -1.03 -9.32 -4.25
C VAL A 143 -2.07 -9.39 -3.14
N ARG A 144 -3.15 -10.13 -3.36
CA ARG A 144 -4.16 -10.43 -2.33
C ARG A 144 -4.17 -11.92 -2.07
N SER A 145 -4.14 -12.32 -0.80
CA SER A 145 -4.15 -13.73 -0.40
C SER A 145 -5.28 -14.00 0.59
N ILE A 146 -5.90 -15.18 0.44
CA ILE A 146 -6.95 -15.70 1.33
C ILE A 146 -6.69 -17.18 1.57
N TYR A 147 -6.94 -17.65 2.80
CA TYR A 147 -6.86 -19.08 3.11
C TYR A 147 -8.07 -19.84 2.55
N THR A 148 -7.83 -21.01 1.99
CA THR A 148 -8.88 -21.89 1.47
C THR A 148 -8.51 -23.35 1.72
N GLU A 149 -9.53 -24.18 1.93
CA GLU A 149 -9.38 -25.63 2.08
C GLU A 149 -9.35 -26.34 0.70
N LEU A 150 -9.51 -25.59 -0.40
CA LEU A 150 -9.48 -26.15 -1.74
C LEU A 150 -8.06 -26.59 -2.14
N PRO A 151 -7.92 -27.72 -2.84
CA PRO A 151 -6.62 -28.16 -3.36
C PRO A 151 -6.10 -27.19 -4.43
N ALA A 152 -4.77 -27.05 -4.51
CA ALA A 152 -4.11 -26.12 -5.41
C ALA A 152 -4.48 -26.35 -6.88
N GLU A 153 -4.70 -27.60 -7.27
CA GLU A 153 -5.09 -27.99 -8.63
C GLU A 153 -6.48 -27.46 -9.00
N ALA A 154 -7.42 -27.42 -8.04
CA ALA A 154 -8.76 -26.89 -8.28
C ALA A 154 -8.72 -25.37 -8.46
N LEU A 155 -7.90 -24.68 -7.66
CA LEU A 155 -7.69 -23.24 -7.78
C LEU A 155 -7.02 -22.90 -9.11
N PHE A 156 -5.95 -23.62 -9.46
CA PHE A 156 -5.22 -23.42 -10.71
C PHE A 156 -6.13 -23.59 -11.92
N LYS A 157 -6.95 -24.65 -11.96
CA LYS A 157 -7.96 -24.87 -13.03
C LYS A 157 -8.99 -23.75 -13.11
N SER A 158 -9.37 -23.16 -11.97
CA SER A 158 -10.28 -22.01 -11.96
C SER A 158 -9.64 -20.80 -12.64
N PHE A 159 -8.40 -20.46 -12.28
CA PHE A 159 -7.67 -19.33 -12.87
C PHE A 159 -7.34 -19.56 -14.34
N SER A 160 -6.88 -20.75 -14.71
CA SER A 160 -6.52 -21.08 -16.10
C SER A 160 -7.73 -21.11 -17.04
N SER A 161 -8.93 -21.23 -16.49
CA SER A 161 -10.16 -21.16 -17.27
C SER A 161 -10.75 -19.76 -17.44
N ILE A 162 -10.18 -18.72 -16.82
CA ILE A 162 -10.66 -17.34 -16.95
C ILE A 162 -10.55 -16.88 -18.40
N GLY A 163 -11.56 -16.19 -18.92
CA GLY A 163 -11.63 -15.67 -20.28
C GLY A 163 -12.22 -16.68 -21.27
N GLY A 164 -12.07 -16.43 -22.58
CA GLY A 164 -12.65 -17.35 -23.58
C GLY A 164 -14.18 -17.36 -23.55
N GLU A 165 -14.80 -18.54 -23.73
CA GLU A 165 -16.26 -18.70 -23.58
C GLU A 165 -16.74 -18.65 -22.12
N ARG A 166 -15.85 -18.94 -21.15
CA ARG A 166 -16.19 -18.89 -19.72
C ARG A 166 -16.30 -17.45 -19.21
N GLY A 167 -15.59 -16.51 -19.83
CA GLY A 167 -15.55 -15.11 -19.43
C GLY A 167 -14.81 -14.89 -18.10
N TRP A 168 -15.00 -13.70 -17.53
CA TRP A 168 -14.43 -13.25 -16.28
C TRP A 168 -15.35 -13.54 -15.11
N LEU A 169 -14.76 -13.85 -13.95
CA LEU A 169 -15.49 -14.26 -12.75
C LEU A 169 -16.40 -13.17 -12.19
N THR A 170 -16.09 -11.90 -12.45
CA THR A 170 -16.85 -10.73 -12.00
C THR A 170 -16.94 -9.67 -13.09
N TRP A 171 -18.08 -8.97 -13.13
CA TRP A 171 -18.34 -7.82 -14.01
C TRP A 171 -18.01 -8.07 -15.49
N GLU A 172 -18.42 -9.21 -16.05
CA GLU A 172 -18.19 -9.56 -17.47
C GLU A 172 -18.56 -8.42 -18.44
N TRP A 173 -19.68 -7.73 -18.18
CA TRP A 173 -20.12 -6.58 -18.98
C TRP A 173 -19.07 -5.44 -19.05
N ALA A 174 -18.32 -5.21 -17.98
CA ALA A 174 -17.30 -4.18 -17.93
C ALA A 174 -16.08 -4.57 -18.80
N TRP A 175 -15.75 -5.86 -18.81
CA TRP A 175 -14.72 -6.43 -19.70
C TRP A 175 -15.14 -6.36 -21.16
N GLU A 176 -16.41 -6.57 -21.48
CA GLU A 176 -16.93 -6.36 -22.84
C GLU A 176 -16.81 -4.92 -23.30
N ILE A 177 -17.18 -3.94 -22.45
CA ILE A 177 -17.01 -2.52 -22.74
C ILE A 177 -15.53 -2.19 -22.97
N ARG A 178 -14.64 -2.66 -22.10
CA ARG A 178 -13.18 -2.53 -22.29
C ARG A 178 -12.74 -3.13 -23.63
N GLY A 179 -13.30 -4.29 -23.98
CA GLY A 179 -13.08 -4.98 -25.26
C GLY A 179 -13.44 -4.14 -26.48
N LEU A 180 -14.58 -3.45 -26.42
CA LEU A 180 -15.02 -2.53 -27.46
C LEU A 180 -14.11 -1.30 -27.55
N MET A 181 -13.75 -0.72 -26.40
CA MET A 181 -12.84 0.44 -26.35
C MET A 181 -11.47 0.10 -26.93
N ASP A 182 -10.93 -1.07 -26.58
CA ASP A 182 -9.64 -1.53 -27.07
C ASP A 182 -9.65 -1.70 -28.60
N LYS A 183 -10.69 -2.32 -29.17
CA LYS A 183 -10.87 -2.39 -30.63
C LYS A 183 -10.97 -1.01 -31.28
N ALA A 184 -11.66 -0.06 -30.64
CA ALA A 184 -11.85 1.28 -31.17
C ALA A 184 -10.52 2.06 -31.30
N VAL A 185 -9.52 1.77 -30.47
CA VAL A 185 -8.17 2.37 -30.56
C VAL A 185 -7.15 1.48 -31.28
N GLY A 186 -7.61 0.44 -31.98
CA GLY A 186 -6.76 -0.46 -32.79
C GLY A 186 -6.10 -1.60 -32.01
N GLY A 187 -6.51 -1.83 -30.77
CA GLY A 187 -6.10 -2.94 -29.93
C GLY A 187 -6.72 -4.29 -30.33
N PRO A 188 -6.21 -5.39 -29.76
CA PRO A 188 -6.66 -6.76 -30.08
C PRO A 188 -8.12 -7.05 -29.74
N GLY A 189 -8.72 -6.29 -28.82
CA GLY A 189 -10.06 -6.49 -28.29
C GLY A 189 -10.19 -7.73 -27.42
N LEU A 190 -11.44 -8.06 -27.06
CA LEU A 190 -11.74 -9.29 -26.35
C LEU A 190 -11.68 -10.47 -27.34
N ARG A 191 -10.66 -11.33 -27.17
CA ARG A 191 -10.40 -12.51 -28.01
C ARG A 191 -10.80 -13.79 -27.26
N ARG A 192 -12.04 -14.22 -27.48
CA ARG A 192 -12.60 -15.41 -26.82
C ARG A 192 -12.15 -16.76 -27.40
N SER A 193 -11.30 -16.76 -28.43
CA SER A 193 -10.84 -18.01 -29.07
C SER A 193 -9.66 -18.60 -28.29
N ARG A 194 -9.77 -19.88 -27.93
CA ARG A 194 -8.72 -20.66 -27.27
C ARG A 194 -8.60 -22.04 -27.88
N ARG A 195 -7.42 -22.65 -27.66
CA ARG A 195 -7.17 -24.05 -27.99
C ARG A 195 -7.87 -24.98 -27.01
N ASP A 196 -7.73 -24.69 -25.71
CA ASP A 196 -8.33 -25.46 -24.62
C ASP A 196 -9.00 -24.51 -23.62
N PRO A 197 -10.17 -24.87 -23.06
CA PRO A 197 -10.88 -24.05 -22.08
C PRO A 197 -10.24 -24.02 -20.69
N ILE A 198 -9.31 -24.92 -20.38
CA ILE A 198 -8.71 -25.08 -19.05
C ILE A 198 -7.18 -25.05 -19.12
N GLU A 199 -6.57 -25.68 -20.12
CA GLU A 199 -5.12 -25.67 -20.27
C GLU A 199 -4.64 -24.40 -20.98
N ILE A 200 -3.65 -23.73 -20.38
CA ILE A 200 -2.99 -22.56 -20.95
C ILE A 200 -1.51 -22.88 -21.15
N LEU A 201 -0.95 -22.48 -22.28
CA LEU A 201 0.49 -22.51 -22.53
C LEU A 201 1.13 -21.10 -22.62
N PRO A 202 2.44 -20.98 -22.34
CA PRO A 202 3.20 -19.77 -22.65
C PRO A 202 3.01 -19.33 -24.10
N GLY A 203 2.82 -18.03 -24.28
CA GLY A 203 2.57 -17.38 -25.57
C GLY A 203 1.10 -17.31 -25.98
N GLU A 204 0.19 -18.05 -25.33
CA GLU A 204 -1.24 -18.01 -25.64
C GLU A 204 -1.90 -16.71 -25.21
N ALA A 205 -3.00 -16.37 -25.90
CA ALA A 205 -3.78 -15.18 -25.59
C ALA A 205 -4.85 -15.49 -24.53
N LEU A 206 -4.87 -14.71 -23.45
CA LEU A 206 -5.90 -14.68 -22.43
C LEU A 206 -6.70 -13.38 -22.57
N ASP A 207 -7.64 -13.37 -23.52
CA ASP A 207 -8.36 -12.18 -23.99
C ASP A 207 -7.41 -11.03 -24.40
N PHE A 208 -7.17 -10.09 -23.49
CA PHE A 208 -6.31 -8.92 -23.65
C PHE A 208 -4.84 -9.20 -23.37
N TRP A 209 -4.57 -10.29 -22.66
CA TRP A 209 -3.26 -10.61 -22.12
C TRP A 209 -2.58 -11.66 -22.96
N ARG A 210 -1.25 -11.70 -22.86
CA ARG A 210 -0.45 -12.80 -23.36
C ARG A 210 0.16 -13.50 -22.15
N VAL A 211 0.03 -14.81 -22.14
CA VAL A 211 0.61 -15.64 -21.09
C VAL A 211 2.11 -15.68 -21.33
N GLU A 212 2.89 -15.24 -20.36
CA GLU A 212 4.36 -15.23 -20.47
C GLU A 212 4.96 -16.54 -19.93
N VAL A 213 4.50 -16.94 -18.74
CA VAL A 213 4.94 -18.15 -18.03
C VAL A 213 3.72 -18.81 -17.41
N VAL A 214 3.72 -20.14 -17.40
CA VAL A 214 2.73 -20.96 -16.68
C VAL A 214 3.51 -21.84 -15.72
N ASP A 215 3.31 -21.62 -14.42
CA ASP A 215 3.90 -22.44 -13.36
C ASP A 215 2.78 -23.26 -12.69
N PRO A 216 2.66 -24.56 -13.02
CA PRO A 216 1.64 -25.40 -12.42
C PRO A 216 1.91 -25.61 -10.92
N PRO A 217 0.88 -25.97 -10.13
CA PRO A 217 1.06 -26.20 -8.71
C PRO A 217 2.13 -27.27 -8.45
N HIS A 218 3.19 -26.90 -7.73
CA HIS A 218 4.19 -27.82 -7.21
C HIS A 218 3.62 -28.49 -5.96
N LEU A 219 3.54 -29.83 -5.99
CA LEU A 219 3.15 -30.65 -4.84
C LEU A 219 4.18 -30.56 -3.70
#